data_AF-A0A1X3P445-F1
#
_entry.id   AF-A0A1X3P445-F1
#
_cell.length_a   1.000
_cell.length_b   1.000
_cell.length_c   1.000
_cell.angle_alpha   90.00
_cell.angle_beta   90.00
_cell.angle_gamma   90.00
#
_symmetry.space_group_name_H-M   'P 1'
#
loop_
_entity.id
_entity.type
_entity.pdbx_description
1 polymer ?
#
loop_
_entity_poly.entity_id
_entity_poly.type
_entity_poly.pdbx_seq_one_letter_code
_entity_poly.pdbx_strand_id
1 'polypeptide(L)'
;MVLGQDGTAVLHAGLSGVQPLYVEQTGDAVHFATQLDLLLDTATSPVAPDWTGWAQIIGIGAPLAGRTTPADIDGSAPWSTSTSPRASRAPAARRMALGGDPSRGGARPRGPHR
;
A
#
# COMPACT_ATOMS: atom_id res chain seq x y z
N MET A 1 0.10 0.95 15.57
CA MET A 1 -0.26 -0.38 15.05
C MET A 1 0.14 -1.43 16.06
N VAL A 2 -0.74 -2.39 16.34
CA VAL A 2 -0.49 -3.54 17.20
C VAL A 2 -0.55 -4.80 16.35
N LEU A 3 0.43 -5.68 16.51
CA LEU A 3 0.50 -6.98 15.83
C LEU A 3 0.09 -8.08 16.82
N GLY A 4 -0.96 -8.81 16.50
CA GLY A 4 -1.35 -10.03 17.18
C GLY A 4 -0.41 -11.19 16.84
N GLN A 5 -0.25 -12.13 17.76
CA GLN A 5 0.61 -13.30 17.55
C GLN A 5 0.08 -14.27 16.47
N ASP A 6 -1.19 -14.14 16.12
CA ASP A 6 -1.88 -14.83 15.03
C ASP A 6 -1.62 -14.20 13.65
N GLY A 7 -0.91 -13.06 13.59
CA GLY A 7 -0.65 -12.30 12.37
C GLY A 7 -1.74 -11.29 12.03
N THR A 8 -2.70 -11.07 12.94
CA THR A 8 -3.70 -10.00 12.82
C THR A 8 -3.05 -8.65 13.10
N ALA A 9 -3.37 -7.63 12.30
CA ALA A 9 -2.91 -6.27 12.50
C ALA A 9 -4.07 -5.38 12.90
N VAL A 10 -3.89 -4.61 13.98
CA VAL A 10 -4.88 -3.64 14.47
C VAL A 10 -4.28 -2.24 14.41
N LEU A 11 -5.00 -1.34 13.75
CA LEU A 11 -4.66 0.07 13.64
C LEU A 11 -5.73 0.90 14.35
N HIS A 12 -5.32 1.74 15.29
CA HIS A 12 -6.19 2.64 16.03
C HIS A 12 -6.02 4.06 15.51
N ALA A 13 -7.13 4.71 15.17
CA ALA A 13 -7.13 6.14 14.86
C ALA A 13 -6.94 6.99 16.11
N GLY A 14 -6.40 8.19 15.92
CA GLY A 14 -6.30 9.18 16.98
C GLY A 14 -7.67 9.61 17.52
N LEU A 15 -7.67 10.13 18.74
CA LEU A 15 -8.90 10.52 19.47
C LEU A 15 -9.71 11.62 18.77
N SER A 16 -9.05 12.61 18.18
CA SER A 16 -9.70 13.85 17.72
C SER A 16 -9.94 13.92 16.21
N GLY A 17 -9.33 13.04 15.42
CA GLY A 17 -9.28 13.18 13.95
C GLY A 17 -8.43 14.36 13.46
N VAL A 18 -7.77 15.11 14.35
CA VAL A 18 -6.89 16.25 13.98
C VAL A 18 -5.73 15.79 13.10
N GLN A 19 -5.22 14.60 13.37
CA GLN A 19 -4.31 13.92 12.47
C GLN A 19 -5.10 12.85 11.72
N PRO A 20 -5.42 13.06 10.43
CA PRO A 20 -6.12 12.06 9.65
C PRO A 20 -5.25 10.80 9.51
N LEU A 21 -5.90 9.65 9.40
CA LEU A 21 -5.26 8.37 9.15
C LEU A 21 -5.94 7.74 7.96
N TYR A 22 -5.22 7.65 6.85
CA TYR A 22 -5.68 7.05 5.62
C TYR A 22 -5.21 5.60 5.57
N VAL A 23 -6.07 4.72 5.07
CA VAL A 23 -5.79 3.29 4.97
C VAL A 23 -6.15 2.82 3.55
N GLU A 24 -5.23 2.07 2.95
CA GLU A 24 -5.44 1.36 1.69
C GLU A 24 -5.23 -0.14 1.94
N GLN A 25 -6.12 -0.96 1.41
CA GLN A 25 -5.97 -2.41 1.43
C GLN A 25 -5.74 -2.94 0.01
N THR A 26 -4.56 -3.52 -0.22
CA THR A 26 -4.18 -4.09 -1.52
C THR A 26 -3.93 -5.58 -1.35
N GLY A 27 -4.93 -6.40 -1.70
CA GLY A 27 -4.88 -7.84 -1.45
C GLY A 27 -4.69 -8.16 0.04
N ASP A 28 -3.59 -8.82 0.37
CA ASP A 28 -3.23 -9.22 1.74
C ASP A 28 -2.39 -8.17 2.49
N ALA A 29 -2.04 -7.04 1.84
CA ALA A 29 -1.28 -5.96 2.45
C ALA A 29 -2.19 -4.79 2.86
N VAL A 30 -1.84 -4.16 3.98
CA VAL A 30 -2.46 -2.92 4.44
C VAL A 30 -1.39 -1.83 4.52
N HIS A 31 -1.62 -0.74 3.79
CA HIS A 31 -0.81 0.47 3.82
C HIS A 31 -1.58 1.56 4.57
N PHE A 32 -0.88 2.39 5.32
CA PHE A 32 -1.49 3.51 6.02
C PHE A 32 -0.53 4.69 6.09
N ALA A 33 -1.09 5.90 6.07
CA ALA A 33 -0.33 7.13 6.21
C ALA A 33 -1.20 8.24 6.83
N THR A 34 -0.55 9.27 7.36
CA THR A 34 -1.26 10.45 7.90
C THR A 34 -1.43 11.56 6.88
N GLN A 35 -0.90 11.36 5.66
CA GLN A 35 -1.07 12.22 4.50
C GLN A 35 -1.47 11.36 3.32
N LEU A 36 -2.50 11.78 2.58
CA LEU A 36 -3.02 11.05 1.43
C LEU A 36 -1.99 10.94 0.31
N ASP A 37 -1.27 12.02 0.04
CA ASP A 37 -0.27 12.07 -1.03
C ASP A 37 0.82 11.01 -0.88
N LEU A 38 1.22 10.69 0.36
CA LEU A 38 2.21 9.64 0.62
C LEU A 38 1.70 8.25 0.25
N LEU A 39 0.40 7.98 0.44
CA LEU A 39 -0.21 6.73 0.01
C LEU A 39 -0.29 6.66 -1.51
N LEU A 40 -0.69 7.75 -2.16
CA LEU A 40 -0.77 7.82 -3.62
C LEU A 40 0.60 7.67 -4.30
N ASP A 41 1.65 8.30 -3.75
CA ASP A 41 3.02 8.23 -4.27
C ASP A 41 3.64 6.84 -4.14
N THR A 42 3.18 6.05 -3.16
CA THR A 42 3.70 4.69 -2.90
C THR A 42 2.79 3.59 -3.41
N ALA A 43 1.64 3.94 -3.99
CA ALA A 43 0.69 3.00 -4.53
C ALA A 43 1.34 2.14 -5.63
N THR A 44 1.16 0.83 -5.53
CA THR A 44 1.72 -0.13 -6.50
C THR A 44 0.85 -0.28 -7.76
N SER A 45 -0.35 0.29 -7.75
CA SER A 45 -1.30 0.28 -8.87
C SER A 45 -1.93 1.66 -9.06
N PRO A 46 -2.41 1.99 -10.28
CA PRO A 46 -3.14 3.22 -10.51
C PRO A 46 -4.40 3.29 -9.63
N VAL A 47 -4.55 4.38 -8.88
CA VAL A 47 -5.72 4.60 -8.02
C VAL A 47 -6.82 5.25 -8.86
N ALA A 48 -7.99 4.61 -8.92
CA ALA A 48 -9.13 5.14 -9.65
C ALA A 48 -9.78 6.32 -8.89
N PRO A 49 -10.37 7.30 -9.57
CA PRO A 49 -11.17 8.32 -8.89
C PRO A 49 -12.49 7.74 -8.38
N ASP A 50 -12.88 8.07 -7.14
CA ASP A 50 -14.22 7.82 -6.62
C ASP A 50 -15.17 8.94 -7.06
N TRP A 51 -15.92 8.68 -8.13
CA TRP A 51 -16.90 9.62 -8.67
C TRP A 51 -18.06 9.94 -7.71
N THR A 52 -18.35 9.06 -6.75
CA THR A 52 -19.36 9.35 -5.72
C THR A 52 -18.84 10.35 -4.71
N GLY A 53 -17.58 10.20 -4.28
CA GLY A 53 -16.90 11.18 -3.43
C GLY A 53 -16.84 12.56 -4.09
N TRP A 54 -16.52 12.60 -5.39
CA TRP A 54 -16.56 13.84 -6.18
C TRP A 54 -17.95 14.45 -6.27
N ALA A 55 -18.99 13.66 -6.52
CA ALA A 55 -20.36 14.16 -6.56
C ALA A 55 -20.79 14.77 -5.21
N GLN A 56 -20.36 14.18 -4.09
CA GLN A 56 -20.62 14.72 -2.74
C GLN A 56 -19.90 16.05 -2.49
N ILE A 57 -18.64 16.18 -2.92
CA ILE A 57 -17.90 17.44 -2.83
C ILE A 57 -18.61 18.53 -3.64
N ILE A 58 -19.03 18.22 -4.86
CA ILE A 58 -19.71 19.18 -5.73
C ILE A 58 -21.07 19.57 -5.15
N GLY A 59 -21.82 18.62 -4.59
CA GLY A 59 -23.18 18.86 -4.09
C GLY A 59 -23.25 19.47 -2.69
N ILE A 60 -22.34 19.10 -1.79
CA ILE A 60 -22.42 19.36 -0.33
C ILE A 60 -21.15 20.04 0.21
N GLY A 61 -20.05 20.03 -0.56
CA GLY A 61 -18.79 20.69 -0.20
C GLY A 61 -17.77 19.80 0.50
N ALA A 62 -18.13 18.55 0.83
CA ALA A 62 -17.22 17.59 1.46
C ALA A 62 -17.65 16.13 1.19
N PRO A 63 -16.71 15.17 1.15
CA PRO A 63 -17.04 13.76 1.15
C PRO A 63 -17.57 13.33 2.53
N LEU A 64 -18.61 12.51 2.54
CA LEU A 64 -19.29 12.08 3.76
C LEU A 64 -18.73 10.76 4.30
N ALA A 65 -18.90 10.52 5.60
CA ALA A 65 -18.59 9.24 6.26
C ALA A 65 -17.12 8.77 6.16
N GLY A 66 -16.15 9.69 6.13
CA GLY A 66 -14.72 9.35 6.07
C GLY A 66 -14.22 8.95 4.68
N ARG A 67 -15.08 9.07 3.66
CA ARG A 67 -14.75 8.78 2.28
C ARG A 67 -13.69 9.75 1.74
N THR A 68 -12.83 9.25 0.86
CA THR A 68 -11.87 10.10 0.14
C THR A 68 -12.18 10.13 -1.37
N THR A 69 -11.51 11.00 -2.12
CA THR A 69 -11.71 11.14 -3.57
C THR A 69 -10.97 10.10 -4.42
N PRO A 70 -9.88 9.47 -3.95
CA PRO A 70 -9.40 8.21 -4.51
C PRO A 70 -10.30 7.03 -4.08
N ALA A 71 -10.61 6.14 -5.01
CA ALA A 71 -11.25 4.86 -4.72
C ALA A 71 -10.30 3.96 -3.91
N ASP A 72 -10.86 3.09 -3.07
CA ASP A 72 -10.14 2.11 -2.25
C ASP A 72 -9.21 2.66 -1.16
N ILE A 73 -9.24 3.98 -0.94
CA ILE A 73 -8.58 4.65 0.20
C ILE A 73 -9.65 5.28 1.08
N ASP A 74 -9.71 4.84 2.33
CA ASP A 74 -10.64 5.36 3.31
C ASP A 74 -9.92 6.19 4.38
N GLY A 75 -10.55 7.30 4.77
CA GLY A 75 -10.19 8.05 5.96
C GLY A 75 -10.76 7.37 7.20
N SER A 76 -9.88 6.99 8.11
CA SER A 76 -10.28 6.40 9.38
C SER A 76 -11.03 7.44 10.21
N ALA A 77 -12.23 7.08 10.68
CA ALA A 77 -12.98 7.93 11.58
C ALA A 77 -12.20 8.11 12.91
N PRO A 78 -12.35 9.24 13.61
CA PRO A 78 -11.85 9.38 14.97
C PRO A 78 -12.32 8.19 15.82
N TRP A 79 -11.55 7.80 16.85
CA TRP A 79 -11.85 6.69 17.77
C TRP A 79 -12.11 5.31 17.12
N SER A 80 -11.95 5.19 15.80
CA SER A 80 -12.19 3.95 15.10
C SER A 80 -10.96 3.02 15.10
N THR A 81 -11.23 1.75 14.84
CA THR A 81 -10.22 0.71 14.74
C THR A 81 -10.39 -0.03 13.42
N SER A 82 -9.31 -0.15 12.66
CA SER A 82 -9.26 -0.95 11.45
C SER A 82 -8.48 -2.23 11.73
N THR A 83 -9.06 -3.36 11.37
CA THR A 83 -8.45 -4.69 11.56
C THR A 83 -8.19 -5.30 10.20
N SER A 84 -6.95 -5.72 9.97
CA SER A 84 -6.63 -6.59 8.85
C SER A 84 -6.59 -8.03 9.34
N PRO A 85 -7.31 -8.96 8.68
CA PRO A 85 -7.09 -10.38 8.91
C PRO A 85 -5.66 -10.74 8.54
N ARG A 86 -5.19 -11.87 9.08
CA ARG A 86 -3.88 -12.44 8.76
C ARG A 86 -3.70 -12.50 7.24
N ALA A 87 -2.71 -11.77 6.74
CA ALA A 87 -2.17 -11.98 5.40
C ALA A 87 -1.82 -13.47 5.28
N SER A 88 -2.49 -14.18 4.37
CA SER A 88 -2.02 -15.51 4.02
C SER A 88 -0.57 -15.32 3.56
N ARG A 89 0.37 -16.14 4.05
CA ARG A 89 1.77 -15.96 3.68
C ARG A 89 1.90 -16.23 2.18
N ALA A 90 1.73 -15.20 1.36
CA ALA A 90 2.07 -15.26 -0.05
C ALA A 90 3.55 -15.70 -0.12
N PRO A 91 3.90 -16.68 -0.96
CA PRO A 91 5.29 -17.09 -1.10
C PRO A 91 6.10 -15.84 -1.42
N ALA A 92 7.12 -15.58 -0.62
CA ALA A 92 7.97 -14.39 -0.73
C ALA A 92 8.32 -14.18 -2.19
N ALA A 93 7.75 -13.15 -2.82
CA ALA A 93 8.08 -12.76 -4.17
C ALA A 93 9.58 -12.45 -4.14
N ARG A 94 10.36 -13.40 -4.66
CA ARG A 94 11.81 -13.32 -4.77
C ARG A 94 12.07 -12.01 -5.51
N ARG A 95 12.64 -11.03 -4.82
CA ARG A 95 13.10 -9.76 -5.40
C ARG A 95 13.84 -10.10 -6.69
N MET A 96 13.17 -9.94 -7.83
CA MET A 96 13.77 -10.10 -9.13
C MET A 96 14.68 -8.89 -9.24
N ALA A 97 15.94 -9.07 -8.85
CA ALA A 97 16.98 -8.12 -9.13
C ALA A 97 17.05 -8.00 -10.66
N LEU A 98 16.49 -6.91 -11.18
CA LEU A 98 16.80 -6.43 -12.50
C LEU A 98 18.31 -6.22 -12.56
N GLY A 99 18.97 -7.00 -13.42
CA GLY A 99 20.25 -6.64 -14.03
C GLY A 99 21.49 -7.19 -13.33
N GLY A 100 21.97 -8.34 -13.83
CA GLY A 100 23.30 -8.85 -13.54
C GLY A 100 23.45 -10.27 -14.06
N ASP A 101 23.48 -10.43 -15.38
CA ASP A 101 23.78 -11.71 -16.03
C ASP A 101 25.16 -12.23 -15.59
N PRO A 102 25.26 -13.36 -14.85
CA PRO A 102 26.54 -13.94 -14.48
C PRO A 102 27.16 -14.78 -15.61
N SER A 103 26.60 -14.77 -16.83
CA SER A 103 27.05 -15.63 -17.94
C SER A 103 28.20 -15.04 -18.77
N ARG A 104 28.75 -13.86 -18.44
CA ARG A 104 30.02 -13.39 -19.01
C ARG A 104 31.24 -13.91 -18.25
N GLY A 105 31.32 -15.23 -18.12
CA GLY A 105 32.55 -15.98 -17.84
C GLY A 105 33.39 -16.12 -19.10
N GLY A 106 33.84 -15.01 -19.67
CA GLY A 106 34.75 -15.00 -20.82
C GLY A 106 36.20 -15.17 -20.38
N ALA A 107 36.61 -16.38 -20.00
CA ALA A 107 38.02 -16.71 -19.89
C ALA A 107 38.32 -18.21 -20.06
N ARG A 108 39.14 -18.48 -21.08
CA ARG A 108 40.20 -19.52 -21.25
C ARG A 108 40.00 -20.39 -22.51
N PRO A 109 41.05 -21.00 -23.09
CA PRO A 109 42.50 -20.80 -22.92
C PRO A 109 43.25 -20.54 -24.25
N ARG A 110 44.50 -20.07 -24.16
CA ARG A 110 45.49 -20.17 -25.24
C ARG A 110 45.84 -21.65 -25.47
N GLY A 111 45.92 -22.06 -26.73
CA GLY A 111 46.47 -23.35 -27.18
C GLY A 111 46.95 -23.25 -28.64
N PRO A 112 47.92 -24.08 -29.08
CA PRO A 112 48.98 -23.60 -29.99
C PRO A 112 48.96 -24.21 -31.41
N HIS A 113 49.83 -23.64 -32.25
CA HIS A 113 50.40 -24.15 -33.52
C HIS A 113 49.47 -24.46 -34.72
N ARG A 114 49.56 -23.64 -35.77
CA ARG A 114 50.28 -24.01 -37.00
C ARG A 114 50.67 -22.77 -37.80
#